data_AF-A0A188QQ34-F1
#
_entry.id   AF-A0A188QQ34-F1
#
_cell.length_a   1.000
_cell.length_b   1.000
_cell.length_c   1.000
_cell.angle_alpha   90.00
_cell.angle_beta   90.00
_cell.angle_gamma   90.00
#
_symmetry.space_group_name_H-M   'P 1'
#
loop_
_entity.id
_entity.type
_entity.pdbx_description
1 polymer ?
#
loop_
_entity_poly.entity_id
_entity_poly.type
_entity_poly.pdbx_seq_one_letter_code
_entity_poly.pdbx_strand_id
1 'polypeptide(L)'
;IISQNDKKEKANNNNSNGLPKGFCHAVQRSFIDYKNMILGTSVNIYEYIGKLQEDIKKIIEQERTKTKEKRIGSGADKVNDWWKGIEGEMWGAVKCGIKTINKKQKKNGTFNGDECGVSPQT
;
A
#
# COMPACT_ATOMS: atom_id res chain seq x y z
N ILE A 1 49.63 -21.30 -13.37
CA ILE A 1 48.79 -20.94 -12.20
C ILE A 1 47.88 -19.82 -12.65
N ILE A 2 46.67 -20.14 -13.11
CA ILE A 2 45.67 -19.13 -13.48
C ILE A 2 44.93 -18.82 -12.18
N SER A 3 45.22 -17.65 -11.61
CA SER A 3 44.55 -17.16 -10.40
C SER A 3 43.11 -16.80 -10.76
N GLN A 4 42.16 -17.71 -10.52
CA GLN A 4 40.74 -17.40 -10.48
C GLN A 4 40.46 -16.63 -9.19
N ASN A 5 40.79 -15.33 -9.19
CA ASN A 5 40.19 -14.39 -8.26
C ASN A 5 38.79 -14.02 -8.80
N ASP A 6 37.89 -15.00 -8.81
CA ASP A 6 36.45 -14.75 -8.92
C ASP A 6 35.97 -14.16 -7.58
N LYS A 7 36.32 -12.89 -7.35
CA LYS A 7 35.52 -12.05 -6.46
C LYS A 7 34.15 -11.97 -7.14
N LYS A 8 33.24 -12.87 -6.73
CA LYS A 8 31.80 -12.71 -6.91
C LYS A 8 31.44 -11.33 -6.38
N GLU A 9 31.43 -10.33 -7.26
CA GLU A 9 30.66 -9.12 -7.07
C GLU A 9 29.23 -9.62 -6.80
N LYS A 10 28.80 -9.54 -5.55
CA LYS A 10 27.38 -9.62 -5.25
C LYS A 10 26.76 -8.46 -6.01
N ALA A 11 26.14 -8.75 -7.16
CA ALA A 11 25.28 -7.80 -7.83
C ALA A 11 24.41 -7.16 -6.74
N ASN A 12 24.50 -5.84 -6.58
CA ASN A 12 23.81 -5.17 -5.51
C ASN A 12 22.33 -5.16 -5.92
N ASN A 13 21.56 -6.13 -5.41
CA ASN A 13 20.16 -6.36 -5.79
C ASN A 13 19.20 -5.28 -5.27
N ASN A 14 19.71 -4.14 -4.84
CA ASN A 14 18.98 -3.07 -4.18
C ASN A 14 18.83 -1.86 -5.09
N ASN A 15 17.77 -1.09 -4.89
CA ASN A 15 17.56 0.20 -5.54
C ASN A 15 18.48 1.28 -4.95
N SER A 16 18.42 2.50 -5.52
CA SER A 16 19.19 3.66 -5.05
C SER A 16 18.98 4.00 -3.58
N ASN A 17 17.83 3.62 -3.02
CA ASN A 17 17.46 3.87 -1.64
C ASN A 17 17.87 2.73 -0.70
N GLY A 18 18.50 1.66 -1.19
CA GLY A 18 18.94 0.51 -0.40
C GLY A 18 17.85 -0.54 -0.13
N LEU A 19 16.66 -0.41 -0.72
CA LEU A 19 15.60 -1.42 -0.67
C LEU A 19 15.78 -2.47 -1.78
N PRO A 20 15.32 -3.72 -1.59
CA PRO A 20 15.38 -4.73 -2.65
C PRO A 20 14.73 -4.24 -3.95
N LYS A 21 15.35 -4.56 -5.09
CA LYS A 21 14.83 -4.23 -6.42
C LYS A 21 13.40 -4.77 -6.57
N GLY A 22 12.48 -3.91 -7.00
CA GLY A 22 11.07 -4.26 -7.19
C GLY A 22 10.21 -4.15 -5.92
N PHE A 23 10.79 -3.93 -4.74
CA PHE A 23 10.04 -3.76 -3.49
C PHE A 23 8.97 -2.67 -3.58
N CYS A 24 9.34 -1.47 -4.04
CA CYS A 24 8.38 -0.37 -4.12
C CYS A 24 7.26 -0.61 -5.14
N HIS A 25 7.56 -1.25 -6.28
CA HIS A 25 6.52 -1.63 -7.24
C HIS A 25 5.55 -2.65 -6.64
N ALA A 26 6.03 -3.61 -5.86
CA ALA A 26 5.17 -4.56 -5.18
C ALA A 26 4.27 -3.87 -4.15
N VAL A 27 4.84 -2.97 -3.33
CA VAL A 27 4.08 -2.18 -2.34
C VAL A 27 2.99 -1.34 -3.00
N GLN A 28 3.32 -0.62 -4.08
CA GLN A 28 2.37 0.22 -4.81
C GLN A 28 1.22 -0.60 -5.41
N ARG A 29 1.53 -1.75 -6.04
CA ARG A 29 0.52 -2.66 -6.58
C ARG A 29 -0.40 -3.20 -5.49
N SER A 30 0.16 -3.68 -4.37
CA SER A 30 -0.65 -4.16 -3.25
C SER A 30 -1.54 -3.06 -2.65
N PHE A 31 -1.05 -1.82 -2.57
CA PHE A 31 -1.87 -0.69 -2.13
C PHE A 31 -3.07 -0.46 -3.07
N ILE A 32 -2.86 -0.53 -4.38
CA ILE A 32 -3.91 -0.44 -5.40
C ILE A 32 -4.89 -1.62 -5.29
N ASP A 33 -4.40 -2.83 -5.02
CA ASP A 33 -5.26 -3.99 -4.81
C ASP A 33 -6.19 -3.80 -3.59
N TYR A 34 -5.67 -3.29 -2.47
CA TYR A 34 -6.48 -2.96 -1.29
C TYR A 34 -7.51 -1.87 -1.60
N LYS A 35 -7.10 -0.80 -2.30
CA LYS A 35 -8.01 0.25 -2.75
C LYS A 35 -9.15 -0.32 -3.58
N ASN A 36 -8.83 -1.10 -4.62
CA ASN A 36 -9.84 -1.68 -5.50
C ASN A 36 -10.74 -2.69 -4.77
N MET A 37 -10.20 -3.44 -3.81
CA MET A 37 -10.99 -4.35 -2.98
C MET A 37 -12.01 -3.59 -2.13
N ILE A 38 -11.62 -2.47 -1.53
CA ILE A 38 -12.50 -1.62 -0.71
C ILE A 38 -13.53 -0.88 -1.55
N LEU A 39 -13.12 -0.34 -2.70
CA LEU A 39 -14.00 0.41 -3.61
C LEU A 39 -14.97 -0.47 -4.39
N GLY A 40 -14.80 -1.80 -4.34
CA GLY A 40 -15.62 -2.73 -5.13
C GLY A 40 -15.26 -2.78 -6.61
N THR A 41 -14.11 -2.24 -6.99
CA THR A 41 -13.59 -2.21 -8.37
C THR A 41 -12.54 -3.29 -8.64
N SER A 42 -12.28 -4.17 -7.67
CA SER A 42 -11.37 -5.29 -7.87
C SER A 42 -11.91 -6.22 -8.96
N VAL A 43 -11.03 -6.62 -9.88
CA VAL A 43 -11.33 -7.56 -10.99
C VAL A 43 -11.54 -9.00 -10.47
N ASN A 44 -11.67 -9.17 -9.15
CA ASN A 44 -11.55 -10.47 -8.52
C ASN A 44 -12.92 -11.15 -8.39
N ILE A 45 -13.07 -12.23 -9.13
CA ILE A 45 -14.32 -13.00 -9.34
C ILE A 45 -14.62 -14.02 -8.24
N TYR A 46 -13.84 -14.09 -7.17
CA TYR A 46 -14.14 -15.02 -6.08
C TYR A 46 -15.40 -14.58 -5.33
N GLU A 47 -16.38 -15.49 -5.23
CA GLU A 47 -17.68 -15.26 -4.58
C GLU A 47 -17.56 -14.67 -3.16
N TYR A 48 -16.50 -15.03 -2.44
CA TYR A 48 -16.24 -14.55 -1.08
C TYR A 48 -15.84 -13.06 -1.03
N ILE A 49 -15.23 -12.53 -2.10
CA ILE A 49 -14.83 -11.13 -2.19
C ILE A 49 -16.07 -10.24 -2.39
N GLY A 50 -17.07 -10.72 -3.12
CA GLY A 50 -18.35 -10.00 -3.27
C GLY A 50 -19.04 -9.75 -1.93
N LYS A 51 -19.10 -10.77 -1.05
CA LYS A 51 -19.65 -10.63 0.31
C LYS A 51 -18.86 -9.64 1.16
N LEU A 52 -17.53 -9.71 1.09
CA LEU A 52 -16.64 -8.77 1.79
C LEU A 52 -16.88 -7.32 1.33
N GLN A 53 -17.05 -7.09 0.03
CA GLN A 53 -17.35 -5.76 -0.52
C GLN A 53 -18.68 -5.21 0.00
N GLU A 54 -19.74 -6.04 0.02
CA GLU A 54 -21.03 -5.65 0.58
C GLU A 54 -20.95 -5.28 2.06
N ASP A 55 -20.21 -6.06 2.84
CA ASP A 55 -20.05 -5.82 4.28
C ASP A 55 -19.22 -4.56 4.55
N ILE A 56 -18.13 -4.34 3.80
CA ILE A 56 -17.36 -3.09 3.85
C ILE A 56 -18.28 -1.89 3.55
N LYS A 57 -19.08 -1.98 2.49
CA LYS A 57 -20.02 -0.91 2.12
C LYS A 57 -21.02 -0.61 3.23
N LYS A 58 -21.62 -1.64 3.85
CA LYS A 58 -22.54 -1.48 4.98
C LYS A 58 -21.88 -0.78 6.17
N ILE A 59 -20.65 -1.17 6.52
CA ILE A 59 -19.90 -0.57 7.63
C ILE A 59 -19.61 0.90 7.36
N ILE A 60 -19.12 1.24 6.15
CA ILE A 60 -18.82 2.63 5.77
C ILE A 60 -20.09 3.48 5.80
N GLU A 61 -21.21 2.96 5.28
CA GLU A 61 -22.49 3.66 5.35
C GLU A 61 -22.92 3.90 6.81
N GLN A 62 -22.81 2.90 7.69
CA GLN A 62 -23.14 3.03 9.10
C GLN A 62 -22.25 4.08 9.82
N GLU A 63 -20.94 4.00 9.66
CA GLU A 63 -20.00 4.95 10.28
C GLU A 63 -20.29 6.40 9.83
N ARG A 64 -20.59 6.60 8.55
CA ARG A 64 -20.96 7.92 8.01
C ARG A 64 -22.33 8.41 8.47
N THR A 65 -23.28 7.54 8.81
CA THR A 65 -24.57 7.99 9.40
C THR A 65 -24.44 8.42 10.86
N LYS A 66 -23.44 7.90 11.59
CA LYS A 66 -23.14 8.33 12.97
C LYS A 66 -22.43 9.67 13.03
N THR A 67 -21.57 9.96 12.06
CA THR A 67 -20.95 11.28 11.89
C THR A 67 -21.94 12.20 11.17
N LYS A 68 -22.33 13.34 11.78
CA LYS A 68 -23.34 14.30 11.25
C LYS A 68 -22.93 15.02 9.96
N GLU A 69 -22.09 14.45 9.10
CA GLU A 69 -21.76 15.00 7.79
C GLU A 69 -22.87 14.69 6.79
N LYS A 70 -23.91 15.54 6.79
CA LYS A 70 -24.84 15.66 5.67
C LYS A 70 -24.03 15.98 4.40
N ARG A 71 -24.04 15.09 3.39
CA ARG A 71 -24.14 15.43 1.95
C ARG A 71 -24.26 14.19 1.04
N ILE A 72 -25.42 14.12 0.38
CA ILE A 72 -25.73 13.81 -1.02
C ILE A 72 -24.70 12.96 -1.79
N GLY A 73 -25.11 11.75 -2.19
CA GLY A 73 -24.41 10.87 -3.14
C GLY A 73 -24.95 9.44 -3.07
N SER A 74 -25.07 8.73 -4.19
CA SER A 74 -25.52 7.33 -4.22
C SER A 74 -24.37 6.39 -3.82
N GLY A 75 -24.65 5.12 -3.48
CA GLY A 75 -23.78 4.28 -2.66
C GLY A 75 -22.33 4.02 -3.13
N ALA A 76 -21.99 4.21 -4.41
CA ALA A 76 -20.60 4.10 -4.90
C ALA A 76 -19.79 5.40 -4.66
N ASP A 77 -20.44 6.55 -4.82
CA ASP A 77 -19.84 7.87 -4.58
C ASP A 77 -19.39 7.99 -3.10
N LYS A 78 -20.16 7.39 -2.18
CA LYS A 78 -19.90 7.41 -0.74
C LYS A 78 -18.65 6.66 -0.31
N VAL A 79 -18.39 5.48 -0.88
CA VAL A 79 -17.23 4.64 -0.54
C VAL A 79 -15.96 5.24 -1.12
N ASN A 80 -16.05 5.80 -2.33
CA ASN A 80 -14.96 6.53 -2.97
C ASN A 80 -14.55 7.79 -2.18
N ASP A 81 -15.53 8.59 -1.74
CA ASP A 81 -15.26 9.78 -0.92
C ASP A 81 -14.67 9.42 0.44
N TRP A 82 -15.15 8.33 1.05
CA TRP A 82 -14.59 7.83 2.29
C TRP A 82 -13.12 7.40 2.11
N TRP A 83 -12.81 6.65 1.05
CA TRP A 83 -11.44 6.26 0.73
C TRP A 83 -10.54 7.48 0.53
N LYS A 84 -10.97 8.48 -0.25
CA LYS A 84 -10.20 9.73 -0.43
C LYS A 84 -9.88 10.43 0.89
N GLY A 85 -10.78 10.35 1.87
CA GLY A 85 -10.57 10.91 3.21
C GLY A 85 -9.48 10.20 4.01
N ILE A 86 -9.28 8.89 3.80
CA ILE A 86 -8.34 8.06 4.56
C ILE A 86 -7.10 7.61 3.77
N GLU A 87 -7.05 7.85 2.46
CA GLU A 87 -5.99 7.35 1.56
C GLU A 87 -4.58 7.81 2.01
N GLY A 88 -4.49 9.05 2.53
CA GLY A 88 -3.25 9.57 3.12
C GLY A 88 -2.82 8.86 4.39
N GLU A 89 -3.76 8.50 5.27
CA GLU A 89 -3.49 7.73 6.50
C GLU A 89 -3.07 6.29 6.18
N MET A 90 -3.75 5.67 5.21
CA MET A 90 -3.41 4.34 4.72
C MET A 90 -2.01 4.31 4.09
N TRP A 91 -1.64 5.33 3.32
CA TRP A 91 -0.26 5.46 2.85
C TRP A 91 0.72 5.73 4.00
N GLY A 92 0.29 6.47 5.02
CA GLY A 92 1.03 6.63 6.27
C GLY A 92 1.41 5.29 6.92
N ALA A 93 0.53 4.28 6.86
CA ALA A 93 0.82 2.92 7.32
C ALA A 93 1.92 2.23 6.49
N VAL A 94 1.93 2.42 5.16
CA VAL A 94 3.01 1.94 4.27
C VAL A 94 4.34 2.56 4.68
N LYS A 95 4.38 3.89 4.83
CA LYS A 95 5.58 4.61 5.24
C LYS A 95 6.07 4.16 6.62
N CYS A 96 5.14 3.94 7.55
CA CYS A 96 5.45 3.38 8.87
C CYS A 96 6.09 1.99 8.75
N GLY A 97 5.53 1.11 7.93
CA GLY A 97 6.07 -0.22 7.66
C GLY A 97 7.51 -0.17 7.12
N ILE A 98 7.78 0.71 6.15
CA ILE A 98 9.13 0.89 5.59
C ILE A 98 10.13 1.38 6.64
N LYS A 99 9.74 2.34 7.50
CA LYS A 99 10.58 2.80 8.63
C LYS A 99 10.96 1.65 9.58
N THR A 100 10.13 0.61 9.71
CA THR A 100 10.46 -0.54 10.58
C THR A 100 11.53 -1.46 10.01
N ILE A 101 11.78 -1.45 8.70
CA ILE A 101 12.81 -2.28 8.05
C ILE A 101 14.20 -1.95 8.62
N ASN A 102 14.41 -0.68 8.99
CA ASN A 102 15.62 -0.20 9.67
C ASN A 102 15.96 -0.95 10.96
N LYS A 103 14.94 -1.35 11.73
CA LYS A 103 15.16 -2.05 13.00
C LYS A 103 15.67 -3.47 12.78
N LYS A 104 15.41 -4.07 11.61
CA LYS A 104 15.74 -5.47 11.31
C LYS A 104 17.03 -5.63 10.50
N GLN A 105 17.41 -4.65 9.70
CA GLN A 105 18.63 -4.71 8.88
C GLN A 105 19.67 -3.69 9.36
N LYS A 106 20.44 -4.07 10.39
CA LYS A 106 21.70 -3.39 10.74
C LYS A 106 22.65 -3.52 9.55
N LYS A 107 22.72 -2.53 8.65
CA LYS A 107 24.00 -2.10 8.05
C LYS A 107 24.04 -0.81 7.25
N ASN A 108 22.97 -0.27 6.66
CA ASN A 108 23.11 0.96 5.86
C ASN A 108 21.85 1.83 5.92
N GLY A 109 21.92 2.94 6.66
CA GLY A 109 20.91 4.00 6.62
C GLY A 109 19.63 3.75 7.42
N THR A 110 18.99 4.83 7.86
CA THR A 110 17.64 4.80 8.43
C THR A 110 16.68 5.26 7.34
N PHE A 111 15.88 4.33 6.80
CA PHE A 111 14.71 4.62 5.96
C PHE A 111 13.78 5.63 6.63
N ASN A 112 13.45 6.68 5.92
CA ASN A 112 12.53 7.73 6.36
C ASN A 112 11.07 7.40 6.00
N GLY A 113 10.82 6.30 5.29
CA GLY A 113 9.50 5.81 4.90
C GLY A 113 9.02 6.32 3.53
N ASP A 114 9.70 7.30 2.93
CA ASP A 114 9.34 7.89 1.65
C ASP A 114 10.04 7.22 0.46
N GLU A 115 10.78 6.12 0.68
CA GLU A 115 11.58 5.43 -0.34
C GLU A 115 10.76 4.89 -1.50
N CYS A 116 9.46 4.66 -1.28
CA CYS A 116 8.50 4.23 -2.30
C CYS A 116 7.53 5.35 -2.73
N GLY A 117 7.79 6.59 -2.32
CA GLY A 117 7.00 7.79 -2.62
C GLY A 117 6.40 8.44 -1.37
N VAL A 118 6.32 9.77 -1.38
CA VAL A 118 5.70 10.57 -0.30
C VAL A 118 4.18 10.38 -0.22
N SER A 119 3.57 10.01 -1.35
CA SER A 119 2.15 9.78 -1.59
C SER A 119 1.96 8.46 -2.37
N PRO A 120 0.78 7.81 -2.30
CA PRO A 120 0.50 6.66 -3.14
C PRO A 120 0.50 7.05 -4.63
N GLN A 121 0.80 6.09 -5.50
CA GLN A 121 0.61 6.28 -6.94
C GLN A 121 -0.88 6.26 -7.28
N THR A 122 -1.30 7.24 -8.10
CA THR A 122 -2.66 7.36 -8.65
C THR A 122 -2.94 6.32 -9.70
#